data_AF-A0A5S6QKU8-F1
#
_entry.id   AF-A0A5S6QKU8-F1
#
_cell.length_a   1.000
_cell.length_b   1.000
_cell.length_c   1.000
_cell.angle_alpha   90.00
_cell.angle_beta   90.00
_cell.angle_gamma   90.00
#
_symmetry.space_group_name_H-M   'P 1'
#
loop_
_entity.id
_entity.type
_entity.pdbx_description
1 polymer ?
#
loop_
_entity_poly.entity_id
_entity_poly.type
_entity_poly.pdbx_seq_one_letter_code
_entity_poly.pdbx_strand_id
1 'polypeptide(L)'
;MPGIDALVADEATAIRFLQDNGVLHRHRLCVFLERMSLTVNSARSPRWRCPNDACMKQMALRSGTWLEGSKISFRQVLKFLFGWSQQFNTITYCASHVGIGKSAAIEWYCAVREVIVQKYRASPVRIGGPGMTVEIDESLFTKRKYNRGRVYPQQWVFGGVPRNWRVLPLAR
;
A
#
# COMPACT_ATOMS: atom_id res chain seq x y z
N MET A 1 16.85 7.94 8.43
CA MET A 1 16.70 6.60 7.82
C MET A 1 17.41 6.68 6.48
N PRO A 2 18.64 6.15 6.37
CA PRO A 2 19.44 6.35 5.17
C PRO A 2 18.66 5.86 3.95
N GLY A 3 18.42 6.77 2.99
CA GLY A 3 17.71 6.48 1.74
C GLY A 3 16.37 7.19 1.54
N ILE A 4 15.64 7.58 2.60
CA ILE A 4 14.34 8.28 2.45
C ILE A 4 14.29 9.69 3.04
N ASP A 5 15.35 10.13 3.72
CA ASP A 5 15.34 11.37 4.49
C ASP A 5 14.98 12.60 3.64
N ALA A 6 15.45 12.66 2.39
CA ALA A 6 15.07 13.71 1.44
C ALA A 6 13.57 13.67 1.05
N LEU A 7 12.98 12.48 0.93
CA LEU A 7 11.57 12.32 0.55
C LEU A 7 10.61 12.67 1.69
N VAL A 8 11.08 12.59 2.93
CA VAL A 8 10.29 12.86 4.13
C VAL A 8 10.67 14.18 4.80
N ALA A 9 11.46 15.03 4.13
CA ALA A 9 11.84 16.34 4.63
C ALA A 9 10.61 17.21 4.95
N ASP A 10 9.66 17.27 4.02
CA ASP A 10 8.42 18.03 4.15
C ASP A 10 7.23 17.29 3.50
N GLU A 11 6.02 17.73 3.81
CA GLU A 11 4.80 17.11 3.27
C GLU A 11 4.65 17.31 1.76
N ALA A 12 5.09 18.43 1.19
CA ALA A 12 4.94 18.69 -0.23
C ALA A 12 5.84 17.77 -1.07
N THR A 13 7.09 17.55 -0.61
CA THR A 13 8.00 16.57 -1.23
C THR A 13 7.43 15.16 -1.17
N ALA A 14 6.87 14.77 -0.01
CA ALA A 14 6.23 13.47 0.13
C ALA A 14 5.00 13.30 -0.81
N ILE A 15 4.16 14.34 -0.90
CA ILE A 15 3.01 14.36 -1.81
C ILE A 15 3.46 14.21 -3.26
N ARG A 16 4.47 14.99 -3.69
CA ARG A 16 4.98 14.93 -5.07
C ARG A 16 5.46 13.53 -5.42
N PHE A 17 6.26 12.91 -4.54
CA PHE A 17 6.72 11.54 -4.75
C PHE A 17 5.55 10.55 -4.89
N LEU A 18 4.52 10.67 -4.04
CA LEU A 18 3.34 9.81 -4.12
C LEU A 18 2.51 10.06 -5.39
N GLN A 19 2.49 11.29 -5.92
CA GLN A 19 1.83 11.61 -7.19
C GLN A 19 2.60 11.04 -8.39
N ASP A 20 3.93 11.17 -8.39
CA ASP A 20 4.78 10.67 -9.46
C ASP A 20 4.74 9.14 -9.57
N ASN A 21 4.50 8.45 -8.45
CA ASN A 21 4.33 7.00 -8.38
C ASN A 21 2.87 6.53 -8.51
N GLY A 22 1.92 7.44 -8.81
CA GLY A 22 0.51 7.09 -9.04
C GLY A 22 -0.27 6.65 -7.79
N VAL A 23 0.28 6.84 -6.59
CA VAL A 23 -0.44 6.59 -5.32
C VAL A 23 -1.46 7.70 -5.05
N LEU A 24 -1.11 8.94 -5.43
CA LEU A 24 -1.99 10.09 -5.40
C LEU A 24 -2.28 10.59 -6.80
N HIS A 25 -3.47 11.14 -6.99
CA HIS A 25 -3.84 11.78 -8.25
C HIS A 25 -2.93 13.00 -8.49
N ARG A 26 -2.31 13.09 -9.66
CA ARG A 26 -1.56 14.29 -10.09
C ARG A 26 -2.50 15.38 -10.61
N HIS A 27 -3.62 14.95 -11.20
CA HIS A 27 -4.66 15.80 -11.76
C HIS A 27 -6.02 15.27 -11.34
N ARG A 28 -6.97 16.16 -11.08
CA ARG A 28 -8.38 15.82 -10.85
C ARG A 28 -9.30 16.76 -11.60
N LEU A 29 -10.42 16.22 -12.01
CA LEU A 29 -11.56 16.96 -12.55
C LEU A 29 -12.65 17.02 -11.49
N CYS A 30 -13.40 18.12 -11.49
CA CYS A 30 -14.63 18.23 -10.71
C CYS A 30 -15.79 17.53 -11.44
N VAL A 31 -16.99 17.53 -10.85
CA VAL A 31 -18.18 16.94 -11.50
C VAL A 31 -18.60 17.63 -12.80
N PHE A 32 -18.18 18.88 -12.98
CA PHE A 32 -18.39 19.67 -14.21
C PHE A 32 -17.21 19.52 -15.18
N LEU A 33 -16.36 18.50 -14.99
CA LEU A 33 -15.19 18.21 -15.82
C LEU A 33 -14.11 19.30 -15.84
N GLU A 34 -14.20 20.29 -14.96
CA GLU A 34 -13.20 21.34 -14.80
C GLU A 34 -12.00 20.86 -14.00
N ARG A 35 -10.79 21.24 -14.45
CA ARG A 35 -9.54 20.88 -13.78
C ARG A 35 -9.42 21.58 -12.44
N MET A 36 -9.21 20.80 -11.39
CA MET A 36 -9.08 21.31 -10.02
C MET A 36 -7.65 21.74 -9.71
N SER A 37 -7.50 22.75 -8.85
CA SER A 37 -6.22 23.18 -8.28
C SER A 37 -5.96 22.48 -6.95
N LEU A 38 -4.74 21.98 -6.74
CA LEU A 38 -4.32 21.41 -5.46
C LEU A 38 -3.76 22.49 -4.55
N THR A 39 -4.31 22.62 -3.36
CA THR A 39 -3.74 23.46 -2.30
C THR A 39 -3.03 22.58 -1.28
N VAL A 40 -1.72 22.77 -1.14
CA VAL A 40 -0.90 22.16 -0.08
C VAL A 40 -0.51 23.27 0.88
N ASN A 41 -1.01 23.21 2.12
CA ASN A 41 -0.70 24.19 3.17
C ASN A 41 -0.36 23.41 4.46
N SER A 42 0.61 23.88 5.23
CA SER A 42 0.97 23.30 6.53
C SER A 42 -0.16 23.39 7.57
N ALA A 43 -1.04 24.40 7.47
CA ALA A 43 -2.12 24.64 8.42
C ALA A 43 -3.39 23.80 8.16
N ARG A 44 -3.57 23.23 6.96
CA ARG A 44 -4.79 22.50 6.58
C ARG A 44 -4.45 21.26 5.74
N SER A 45 -5.22 20.19 5.91
CA SER A 45 -5.06 18.99 5.09
C SER A 45 -5.15 19.31 3.59
N PRO A 46 -4.21 18.80 2.76
CA PRO A 46 -4.17 19.07 1.34
C PRO A 46 -5.48 18.68 0.63
N ARG A 47 -5.94 19.57 -0.25
CA ARG A 47 -7.24 19.44 -0.89
C ARG A 47 -7.26 19.97 -2.31
N TRP A 48 -8.05 19.32 -3.15
CA TRP A 48 -8.45 19.80 -4.45
C TRP A 48 -9.56 20.83 -4.29
N ARG A 49 -9.45 21.94 -5.02
CA ARG A 49 -10.50 22.97 -5.12
C ARG A 49 -10.81 23.23 -6.59
N CYS A 50 -12.10 23.26 -6.93
CA CYS A 50 -12.52 23.72 -8.25
C CYS A 50 -12.31 25.23 -8.36
N PRO A 51 -11.69 25.74 -9.45
CA PRO A 51 -11.47 27.17 -9.63
C PRO A 51 -12.77 27.93 -9.96
N ASN A 52 -13.80 27.24 -10.41
CA ASN A 52 -15.10 27.84 -10.70
C ASN A 52 -15.86 28.12 -9.40
N ASP A 53 -16.06 29.40 -9.09
CA ASP A 53 -16.79 29.89 -7.91
C ASP A 53 -18.28 29.54 -7.92
N ALA A 54 -18.86 29.18 -9.06
CA ALA A 54 -20.22 28.60 -9.09
C ALA A 54 -20.24 27.13 -8.63
N CYS A 55 -19.13 26.40 -8.81
CA CYS A 55 -19.02 24.99 -8.42
C CYS A 55 -18.62 24.82 -6.95
N MET A 56 -17.57 25.54 -6.51
CA MET A 56 -17.03 25.55 -5.13
C MET A 56 -16.71 24.19 -4.49
N LYS A 57 -16.74 23.10 -5.27
CA LYS A 57 -16.44 21.77 -4.75
C LYS A 57 -15.00 21.66 -4.28
N GLN A 58 -14.84 21.03 -3.13
CA GLN A 58 -13.56 20.65 -2.56
C GLN A 58 -13.52 19.14 -2.33
N MET A 59 -12.33 18.55 -2.48
CA MET A 59 -12.11 17.13 -2.23
C MET A 59 -10.78 16.96 -1.50
N ALA A 60 -10.70 15.99 -0.59
CA ALA A 60 -9.41 15.68 0.03
C ALA A 60 -8.43 15.15 -1.04
N LEU A 61 -7.14 15.43 -0.88
CA LEU A 61 -6.11 14.88 -1.79
C LEU A 61 -6.14 13.34 -1.84
N ARG A 62 -6.53 12.71 -0.73
CA ARG A 62 -6.64 11.25 -0.58
C ARG A 62 -7.87 10.64 -1.22
N SER A 63 -8.87 11.44 -1.60
CA SER A 63 -10.14 10.91 -2.09
C SER A 63 -9.95 10.10 -3.37
N GLY A 64 -10.62 8.96 -3.46
CA GLY A 64 -10.50 8.01 -4.56
C GLY A 64 -9.11 7.40 -4.69
N THR A 65 -8.39 7.24 -3.59
CA THR A 65 -7.20 6.38 -3.51
C THR A 65 -7.33 5.48 -2.28
N TRP A 66 -6.49 4.46 -2.15
CA TRP A 66 -6.48 3.60 -0.96
C TRP A 66 -6.08 4.32 0.34
N LEU A 67 -5.67 5.59 0.25
CA LEU A 67 -5.37 6.46 1.39
C LEU A 67 -6.61 7.18 1.93
N GLU A 68 -7.78 7.02 1.31
CA GLU A 68 -9.03 7.68 1.71
C GLU A 68 -9.39 7.37 3.17
N GLY A 69 -9.90 8.37 3.90
CA GLY A 69 -10.23 8.24 5.32
C GLY A 69 -9.05 8.20 6.30
N SER A 70 -7.81 7.99 5.83
CA SER A 70 -6.65 7.90 6.71
C SER A 70 -6.23 9.25 7.30
N LYS A 71 -5.79 9.22 8.56
CA LYS A 71 -5.36 10.41 9.32
C LYS A 71 -3.84 10.60 9.40
N ILE A 72 -3.05 9.63 8.95
CA ILE A 72 -1.58 9.72 9.03
C ILE A 72 -1.05 10.63 7.93
N SER A 73 0.00 11.38 8.20
CA SER A 73 0.59 12.35 7.25
C SER A 73 1.25 11.66 6.05
N PHE A 74 1.48 12.36 4.93
CA PHE A 74 2.11 11.74 3.76
C PHE A 74 3.56 11.35 4.02
N ARG A 75 4.27 12.07 4.89
CA ARG A 75 5.58 11.62 5.39
C ARG A 75 5.48 10.30 6.14
N GLN A 76 4.46 10.12 6.98
CA GLN A 76 4.23 8.86 7.68
C GLN A 76 3.89 7.72 6.70
N VAL A 77 3.10 7.99 5.67
CA VAL A 77 2.84 7.03 4.58
C VAL A 77 4.16 6.52 3.97
N LEU A 78 5.07 7.44 3.61
CA LEU A 78 6.36 7.05 3.02
C LEU A 78 7.24 6.26 3.98
N LYS A 79 7.36 6.68 5.25
CA LYS A 79 8.12 5.93 6.26
C LYS A 79 7.56 4.54 6.48
N PHE A 80 6.23 4.41 6.45
CA PHE A 80 5.55 3.12 6.59
C PHE A 80 5.82 2.21 5.39
N LEU A 81 5.61 2.70 4.17
CA LEU A 81 5.84 1.95 2.94
C LEU A 81 7.32 1.55 2.77
N PHE A 82 8.23 2.46 3.12
CA PHE A 82 9.66 2.15 3.16
C PHE A 82 9.96 1.02 4.14
N GLY A 83 9.48 1.12 5.39
CA GLY A 83 9.66 0.05 6.37
C GLY A 83 9.11 -1.29 5.91
N TRP A 84 7.91 -1.29 5.36
CA TRP A 84 7.29 -2.48 4.77
C TRP A 84 8.16 -3.10 3.66
N SER A 85 8.72 -2.27 2.77
CA SER A 85 9.62 -2.75 1.70
C SER A 85 10.90 -3.39 2.23
N GLN A 86 11.39 -2.92 3.39
CA GLN A 86 12.55 -3.47 4.09
C GLN A 86 12.19 -4.62 5.04
N GLN A 87 10.95 -5.11 4.99
CA GLN A 87 10.42 -6.16 5.87
C GLN A 87 10.40 -5.79 7.36
N PHE A 88 10.43 -4.49 7.68
CA PHE A 88 10.25 -3.99 9.03
C PHE A 88 8.77 -3.98 9.43
N ASN A 89 8.25 -5.16 9.74
CA ASN A 89 6.82 -5.43 9.92
C ASN A 89 6.37 -5.40 11.40
N THR A 90 7.19 -4.85 12.29
CA THR A 90 6.91 -4.84 13.73
C THR A 90 6.08 -3.61 14.13
N ILE A 91 5.25 -3.77 15.16
CA ILE A 91 4.52 -2.64 15.75
C ILE A 91 5.49 -1.66 16.42
N THR A 92 6.59 -2.16 16.98
CA THR A 92 7.65 -1.35 17.60
C THR A 92 8.31 -0.42 16.57
N TYR A 93 8.54 -0.89 15.35
CA TYR A 93 9.02 -0.06 14.25
C TYR A 93 8.02 1.05 13.90
N CYS A 94 6.74 0.71 13.75
CA CYS A 94 5.69 1.69 13.47
C CYS A 94 5.59 2.78 14.55
N ALA A 95 5.70 2.39 15.82
CA ALA A 95 5.65 3.32 16.93
C ALA A 95 6.87 4.26 16.96
N SER A 96 8.08 3.71 16.83
CA SER A 96 9.33 4.46 16.98
C SER A 96 9.72 5.29 15.76
N HIS A 97 9.50 4.78 14.54
CA HIS A 97 10.01 5.42 13.31
C HIS A 97 8.92 6.13 12.52
N VAL A 98 7.71 5.57 12.49
CA VAL A 98 6.57 6.14 11.76
C VAL A 98 5.73 7.06 12.66
N GLY A 99 5.70 6.80 13.97
CA GLY A 99 4.91 7.56 14.93
C GLY A 99 3.42 7.24 14.87
N ILE A 100 3.06 5.98 14.58
CA ILE A 100 1.67 5.51 14.55
C ILE A 100 1.42 4.47 15.65
N GLY A 101 0.23 4.52 16.25
CA GLY A 101 -0.18 3.58 17.28
C GLY A 101 -0.45 2.17 16.73
N LYS A 102 -0.54 1.19 17.65
CA LYS A 102 -0.76 -0.23 17.30
C LYS A 102 -1.99 -0.47 16.40
N SER A 103 -3.12 0.14 16.73
CA SER A 103 -4.37 -0.02 15.97
C SER A 103 -4.19 0.48 14.52
N ALA A 104 -3.67 1.70 14.38
CA ALA A 104 -3.38 2.28 13.07
C ALA A 104 -2.35 1.45 12.29
N ALA A 105 -1.29 0.95 12.93
CA ALA A 105 -0.31 0.08 12.27
C ALA A 105 -0.93 -1.21 11.72
N ILE A 106 -1.81 -1.86 12.49
CA ILE A 106 -2.52 -3.07 12.05
C ILE A 106 -3.42 -2.76 10.86
N GLU A 107 -4.21 -1.68 10.94
CA GLU A 107 -5.09 -1.23 9.86
C GLU A 107 -4.30 -0.96 8.58
N TRP A 108 -3.16 -0.28 8.69
CA TRP A 108 -2.27 0.02 7.57
C TRP A 108 -1.63 -1.21 6.96
N TYR A 109 -1.19 -2.17 7.77
CA TYR A 109 -0.71 -3.46 7.24
C TYR A 109 -1.80 -4.23 6.50
N CYS A 110 -3.05 -4.18 6.97
CA CYS A 110 -4.18 -4.75 6.26
C CYS A 110 -4.44 -4.01 4.94
N ALA A 111 -4.44 -2.67 4.95
CA ALA A 111 -4.68 -1.85 3.76
C ALA A 111 -3.64 -2.11 2.66
N VAL A 112 -2.35 -2.15 3.00
CA VAL A 112 -1.29 -2.46 2.02
C VAL A 112 -1.45 -3.86 1.43
N ARG A 113 -1.80 -4.87 2.26
CA ARG A 113 -2.08 -6.21 1.75
C ARG A 113 -3.28 -6.25 0.81
N GLU A 114 -4.34 -5.52 1.11
CA GLU A 114 -5.53 -5.45 0.25
C GLU A 114 -5.19 -4.83 -1.12
N VAL A 115 -4.40 -3.75 -1.16
CA VAL A 115 -3.93 -3.15 -2.42
C VAL A 115 -3.13 -4.16 -3.26
N ILE A 116 -2.25 -4.94 -2.62
CA ILE A 116 -1.49 -5.98 -3.29
C ILE A 116 -2.42 -7.06 -3.85
N VAL A 117 -3.38 -7.55 -3.04
CA VAL A 117 -4.36 -8.56 -3.46
C VAL A 117 -5.18 -8.07 -4.65
N GLN A 118 -5.63 -6.82 -4.64
CA GLN A 118 -6.36 -6.22 -5.76
C GLN A 118 -5.52 -6.19 -7.04
N LYS A 119 -4.23 -5.86 -6.94
CA LYS A 119 -3.31 -5.90 -8.10
C LYS A 119 -3.17 -7.31 -8.66
N TYR A 120 -3.00 -8.32 -7.81
CA TYR A 120 -2.91 -9.72 -8.24
C TYR A 120 -4.23 -10.24 -8.82
N ARG A 121 -5.38 -9.79 -8.31
CA ARG A 121 -6.70 -10.13 -8.90
C ARG A 121 -6.90 -9.52 -10.27
N ALA A 122 -6.48 -8.26 -10.46
CA ALA A 122 -6.60 -7.56 -11.75
C ALA A 122 -5.61 -8.09 -12.81
N SER A 123 -4.46 -8.59 -12.37
CA SER A 123 -3.41 -9.13 -13.24
C SER A 123 -2.91 -10.45 -12.66
N PRO A 124 -3.66 -11.55 -12.79
CA PRO A 124 -3.27 -12.84 -12.26
C PRO A 124 -1.95 -13.29 -12.90
N VAL A 125 -0.95 -13.57 -12.05
CA VAL A 125 0.32 -14.13 -12.50
C VAL A 125 0.08 -15.58 -12.87
N ARG A 126 0.33 -15.93 -14.14
CA ARG A 126 0.28 -17.33 -14.58
C ARG A 126 1.59 -18.01 -14.21
N ILE A 127 1.52 -19.03 -13.36
CA ILE A 127 2.64 -19.91 -13.05
C ILE A 127 2.59 -21.09 -14.02
N GLY A 128 3.63 -21.24 -14.84
CA GLY A 128 3.71 -22.28 -15.88
C GLY A 128 3.12 -21.87 -17.24
N GLY A 129 2.96 -22.85 -18.13
CA GLY A 129 2.52 -22.68 -19.52
C GLY A 129 2.50 -24.01 -20.28
N PRO A 130 2.04 -24.04 -21.54
CA PRO A 130 2.02 -25.25 -22.36
C PRO A 130 3.40 -25.95 -22.37
N GLY A 131 3.42 -27.26 -22.09
CA GLY A 131 4.65 -28.04 -22.02
C GLY A 131 5.50 -27.84 -20.76
N MET A 132 5.03 -27.09 -19.76
CA MET A 132 5.72 -26.91 -18.48
C MET A 132 5.11 -27.76 -17.37
N THR A 133 5.95 -28.50 -16.64
CA THR A 133 5.57 -29.15 -15.38
C THR A 133 5.75 -28.16 -14.23
N VAL A 134 4.68 -27.92 -13.48
CA VAL A 134 4.69 -27.09 -12.26
C VAL A 134 4.57 -28.01 -11.06
N GLU A 135 5.47 -27.85 -10.09
CA GLU A 135 5.37 -28.49 -8.79
C GLU A 135 4.51 -27.62 -7.88
N ILE A 136 3.54 -28.25 -7.22
CA ILE A 136 2.60 -27.58 -6.32
C ILE A 136 2.92 -27.99 -4.89
N ASP A 137 3.15 -27.02 -4.04
CA ASP A 137 3.22 -27.18 -2.58
C ASP A 137 1.90 -26.75 -1.95
N GLU A 138 1.37 -27.57 -1.03
CA GLU A 138 0.10 -27.32 -0.36
C GLU A 138 0.34 -26.98 1.10
N SER A 139 0.00 -25.76 1.48
CA SER A 139 0.06 -25.29 2.87
C SER A 139 -1.35 -25.10 3.41
N LEU A 140 -1.72 -25.88 4.42
CA LEU A 140 -2.97 -25.72 5.14
C LEU A 140 -2.78 -24.81 6.36
N PHE A 141 -3.38 -23.62 6.32
CA PHE A 141 -3.44 -22.72 7.46
C PHE A 141 -4.70 -22.99 8.28
N THR A 142 -4.49 -23.48 9.50
CA THR A 142 -5.53 -23.54 10.53
C THR A 142 -5.00 -22.85 11.78
N LYS A 143 -5.86 -22.14 12.50
CA LYS A 143 -5.48 -21.53 13.77
C LYS A 143 -6.55 -21.81 14.81
N ARG A 144 -6.14 -22.37 15.93
CA ARG A 144 -6.91 -22.34 17.19
C ARG A 144 -6.16 -21.45 18.18
N LYS A 145 -6.89 -20.67 18.98
CA LYS A 145 -6.26 -19.84 20.03
C LYS A 145 -5.77 -20.78 21.14
N TYR A 146 -4.46 -21.01 21.26
CA TYR A 146 -3.88 -21.96 22.23
C TYR A 146 -4.38 -23.41 22.07
N ASN A 147 -4.62 -23.87 20.83
CA ASN A 147 -5.27 -25.17 20.55
C ASN A 147 -6.67 -25.34 21.19
N ARG A 148 -7.27 -24.26 21.70
CA ARG A 148 -8.58 -24.22 22.35
C ARG A 148 -9.51 -23.21 21.63
N GLY A 149 -10.80 -23.31 21.90
CA GLY A 149 -11.81 -22.38 21.39
C GLY A 149 -12.24 -22.62 19.94
N ARG A 150 -12.87 -21.60 19.34
CA ARG A 150 -13.53 -21.67 18.02
C ARG A 150 -12.56 -22.16 16.93
N VAL A 151 -13.03 -23.14 16.16
CA VAL A 151 -12.34 -23.61 14.95
C VAL A 151 -12.57 -22.56 13.86
N TYR A 152 -11.48 -21.96 13.38
CA TYR A 152 -11.53 -21.12 12.20
C TYR A 152 -11.53 -22.00 10.94
N PRO A 153 -12.13 -21.53 9.83
CA PRO A 153 -12.11 -22.26 8.58
C PRO A 153 -10.69 -22.63 8.17
N GLN A 154 -10.56 -23.83 7.60
CA GLN A 154 -9.34 -24.27 6.96
C GLN A 154 -9.08 -23.41 5.73
N GLN A 155 -7.90 -22.80 5.65
CA GLN A 155 -7.49 -22.03 4.49
C GLN A 155 -6.32 -22.72 3.80
N TRP A 156 -6.60 -23.27 2.62
CA TRP A 156 -5.58 -23.86 1.75
C TRP A 156 -4.87 -22.76 0.96
N VAL A 157 -3.55 -22.82 0.95
CA VAL A 157 -2.68 -21.96 0.15
C VAL A 157 -1.80 -22.88 -0.68
N PHE A 158 -1.86 -22.70 -2.00
CA PHE A 158 -1.08 -23.48 -2.95
C PHE A 158 0.05 -22.61 -3.50
N GLY A 159 1.29 -23.03 -3.30
CA GLY A 159 2.48 -22.47 -3.95
C GLY A 159 2.80 -23.27 -5.21
N GLY A 160 3.18 -22.60 -6.29
CA GLY A 160 3.58 -23.28 -7.54
C GLY A 160 4.96 -22.84 -7.99
N VAL A 161 5.82 -23.78 -8.37
CA VAL A 161 7.13 -23.49 -8.98
C VAL A 161 7.32 -24.31 -10.26
N PRO A 162 7.71 -23.71 -11.40
CA PRO A 162 8.05 -24.49 -12.58
C PRO A 162 9.30 -25.33 -12.34
N ARG A 163 9.27 -26.62 -12.65
CA ARG A 163 10.38 -27.56 -12.41
C ARG A 163 11.69 -27.14 -13.11
N ASN A 164 11.58 -26.40 -14.23
CA ASN A 164 12.73 -25.94 -15.01
C ASN A 164 13.24 -24.54 -14.59
N TRP A 165 12.68 -23.94 -13.52
CA TRP A 165 13.20 -22.70 -12.95
C TRP A 165 14.53 -22.97 -12.25
N ARG A 166 15.62 -23.04 -13.02
CA ARG A 166 16.96 -23.08 -12.45
C ARG A 166 17.25 -21.71 -11.84
N VAL A 167 17.28 -21.66 -10.51
CA VAL A 167 18.21 -20.78 -9.81
C VAL A 167 19.58 -21.18 -10.34
N LEU A 168 20.19 -20.39 -11.23
CA LEU A 168 21.61 -20.59 -11.52
C LEU A 168 22.32 -20.50 -10.17
N PRO A 169 23.02 -21.56 -9.71
CA PRO A 169 23.88 -21.40 -8.56
C PRO A 169 24.86 -20.29 -8.91
N LEU A 170 24.92 -19.25 -8.09
CA LEU A 170 26.13 -18.44 -8.02
C LEU A 170 27.24 -19.44 -7.68
N ALA A 171 27.99 -19.83 -8.70
CA ALA A 171 29.17 -20.66 -8.54
C ALA A 171 30.17 -19.89 -7.66
N ARG A 172 30.84 -20.67 -6.82
CA ARG A 172 31.71 -20.32 -5.69
C ARG A 172 32.72 -19.21 -5.98
#